data_AF-A0A1I7Y111-F1
#
_entry.id   AF-A0A1I7Y111-F1
#
_cell.length_a   1.000
_cell.length_b   1.000
_cell.length_c   1.000
_cell.angle_alpha   90.00
_cell.angle_beta   90.00
_cell.angle_gamma   90.00
#
_symmetry.space_group_name_H-M   'P 1'
#
loop_
_entity.id
_entity.type
_entity.pdbx_description
1 polymer ?
#
loop_
_entity_poly.entity_id
_entity_poly.type
_entity_poly.pdbx_seq_one_letter_code
_entity_poly.pdbx_strand_id
1 'polypeptide(L)'
;MEDRAIGGTLILCISAFGLFGNVNIVVATLRKPQLRSKCGILICLMAVYDTICLLFEVGSGIRMVSRISWDRQTCFKANGAYFCVQMVSAS
;
A
#
# COMPACT_ATOMS: atom_id res chain seq x y z
N MET A 1 -10.57 3.31 24.67
CA MET A 1 -10.83 2.23 23.68
C MET A 1 -11.43 2.80 22.40
N GLU A 2 -12.24 3.86 22.47
CA GLU A 2 -12.76 4.60 21.32
C GLU A 2 -11.67 5.22 20.42
N ASP A 3 -10.58 5.76 20.98
CA ASP A 3 -9.50 6.39 20.18
C ASP A 3 -8.80 5.41 19.22
N ARG A 4 -8.68 4.14 19.64
CA ARG A 4 -8.07 3.09 18.81
C ARG A 4 -9.01 2.60 17.71
N ALA A 5 -10.32 2.64 17.95
CA ALA A 5 -11.32 2.29 16.95
C ALA A 5 -11.44 3.38 15.87
N ILE A 6 -11.37 4.67 16.26
CA ILE A 6 -11.38 5.80 15.33
C ILE A 6 -10.17 5.76 14.41
N GLY A 7 -8.97 5.55 14.98
CA GLY A 7 -7.74 5.42 14.19
C GLY A 7 -7.79 4.25 13.20
N GLY A 8 -8.24 3.06 13.66
CA GLY A 8 -8.39 1.90 12.79
C GLY A 8 -9.41 2.10 11.67
N THR A 9 -10.53 2.77 11.97
CA THR A 9 -11.57 3.07 10.97
C THR A 9 -11.07 4.04 9.90
N LEU A 10 -10.36 5.10 10.30
CA LEU A 10 -9.76 6.06 9.36
C LEU A 10 -8.73 5.39 8.46
N ILE A 11 -7.86 4.53 9.02
CA ILE A 11 -6.87 3.77 8.25
C ILE A 11 -7.57 2.87 7.22
N LEU A 12 -8.65 2.18 7.60
CA LEU A 12 -9.42 1.34 6.67
C LEU A 12 -10.06 2.17 5.55
N CYS A 13 -10.65 3.32 5.86
CA CYS A 13 -11.24 4.21 4.87
C CYS A 13 -10.20 4.76 3.89
N ILE A 14 -9.11 5.33 4.41
CA ILE A 14 -8.01 5.86 3.58
C ILE A 14 -7.41 4.75 2.74
N SER A 15 -7.23 3.56 3.30
CA SER A 15 -6.67 2.41 2.59
C SER A 15 -7.58 1.92 1.48
N ALA A 16 -8.91 1.93 1.67
CA ALA A 16 -9.86 1.55 0.63
C ALA A 16 -9.83 2.55 -0.55
N PHE A 17 -9.80 3.85 -0.26
CA PHE A 17 -9.63 4.89 -1.27
C PHE A 17 -8.27 4.79 -1.98
N GLY A 18 -7.19 4.56 -1.23
CA GLY A 18 -5.84 4.36 -1.78
C GLY A 18 -5.75 3.12 -2.67
N LEU A 19 -6.40 2.02 -2.29
CA LEU A 19 -6.43 0.78 -3.09
C LEU A 19 -7.13 1.04 -4.43
N PHE A 20 -8.27 1.72 -4.41
CA PHE A 20 -8.99 2.09 -5.63
C PHE A 20 -8.17 3.02 -6.54
N GLY A 21 -7.52 4.03 -5.96
CA GLY A 21 -6.65 4.95 -6.69
C GLY A 21 -5.45 4.25 -7.33
N ASN A 22 -4.73 3.43 -6.56
CA ASN A 22 -3.53 2.74 -7.01
C ASN A 22 -3.84 1.67 -8.06
N VAL A 23 -4.90 0.87 -7.89
CA VAL A 23 -5.35 -0.08 -8.92
C VAL A 23 -5.70 0.64 -10.22
N ASN A 24 -6.35 1.81 -10.13
CA ASN A 24 -6.71 2.58 -11.32
C ASN A 24 -5.46 3.13 -12.04
N ILE A 25 -4.43 3.55 -11.29
CA ILE A 25 -3.14 3.95 -11.87
C ILE A 25 -2.46 2.77 -12.57
N VAL A 26 -2.41 1.59 -11.94
CA VAL A 26 -1.85 0.38 -12.56
C VAL A 26 -2.59 0.03 -13.85
N VAL A 27 -3.92 0.03 -13.84
CA VAL A 27 -4.73 -0.24 -15.03
C VAL A 27 -4.51 0.83 -16.10
N ALA A 28 -4.43 2.11 -15.73
CA ALA A 28 -4.17 3.21 -16.65
C ALA A 28 -2.79 3.07 -17.31
N THR A 29 -1.76 2.71 -16.54
CA THR A 29 -0.41 2.48 -17.08
C THR A 29 -0.33 1.24 -17.96
N LEU A 30 -1.06 0.16 -17.63
CA LEU A 30 -1.17 -1.04 -18.48
C LEU A 30 -1.94 -0.76 -19.78
N ARG A 31 -3.01 0.04 -19.72
CA ARG A 31 -3.87 0.39 -20.87
C ARG A 31 -3.24 1.42 -21.80
N LYS A 32 -2.43 2.35 -21.30
CA LYS A 32 -1.79 3.41 -22.11
C LYS A 32 -0.29 3.11 -22.31
N PRO A 33 0.09 2.36 -23.36
CA PRO A 33 1.49 2.09 -23.67
C PRO A 33 2.28 3.37 -24.02
N GLN A 34 1.61 4.46 -24.37
CA GLN A 34 2.24 5.78 -24.59
C GLN A 34 2.87 6.38 -23.31
N LEU A 35 2.47 5.92 -22.11
CA LEU A 35 3.09 6.33 -20.85
C LEU A 35 4.22 5.37 -20.41
N ARG A 36 4.56 4.33 -21.17
CA ARG A 36 5.72 3.44 -20.92
C ARG A 36 7.08 4.12 -21.17
N SER A 37 7.21 5.40 -20.85
CA SER A 37 8.52 5.99 -20.60
C SER A 37 9.08 5.41 -19.28
N LYS A 38 10.40 5.53 -19.06
CA LYS A 38 11.04 4.98 -17.85
C LYS A 38 10.37 5.44 -16.56
N CYS A 39 9.87 6.68 -16.53
CA CYS A 39 9.07 7.21 -15.41
C CYS A 39 7.72 6.49 -15.21
N GLY A 40 6.99 6.17 -16.28
CA GLY A 40 5.67 5.53 -16.14
C GLY A 40 5.75 4.10 -15.63
N ILE A 41 6.83 3.36 -15.98
CA ILE A 41 7.10 2.04 -15.40
C ILE A 41 7.41 2.17 -13.90
N LEU A 42 8.18 3.19 -13.50
CA LEU A 42 8.48 3.44 -12.10
C LEU A 42 7.22 3.78 -11.30
N ILE A 43 6.36 4.66 -11.82
CA ILE A 43 5.08 5.02 -11.21
C ILE A 43 4.16 3.80 -11.08
N CYS A 44 4.13 2.92 -12.08
CA CYS A 44 3.35 1.69 -12.01
C CYS A 44 3.89 0.73 -10.94
N LEU A 45 5.21 0.58 -10.82
CA LEU A 45 5.83 -0.21 -9.76
C LEU A 45 5.47 0.37 -8.39
N MET A 46 5.63 1.67 -8.20
CA MET A 46 5.23 2.36 -6.97
C MET A 46 3.77 2.08 -6.61
N ALA A 47 2.85 2.24 -7.57
CA ALA A 47 1.44 1.97 -7.36
C ALA A 47 1.17 0.51 -6.96
N VAL A 48 1.83 -0.47 -7.59
CA VAL A 48 1.73 -1.89 -7.21
C VAL A 48 2.21 -2.11 -5.76
N TYR A 49 3.34 -1.53 -5.38
CA TYR A 49 3.87 -1.65 -4.02
C TYR A 49 2.94 -0.99 -2.99
N ASP A 50 2.45 0.20 -3.26
CA ASP A 50 1.45 0.87 -2.41
C ASP A 50 0.18 0.03 -2.26
N THR A 51 -0.29 -0.60 -3.35
CA THR A 51 -1.46 -1.50 -3.31
C THR A 51 -1.21 -2.70 -2.37
N ILE A 52 -0.01 -3.29 -2.42
CA ILE A 52 0.38 -4.41 -1.54
C ILE A 52 0.48 -3.94 -0.09
N CYS A 53 1.12 -2.80 0.17
CA CYS A 53 1.22 -2.22 1.52
C CYS A 53 -0.16 -1.93 2.13
N LEU A 54 -1.06 -1.31 1.36
CA LEU A 54 -2.43 -1.03 1.80
C LEU A 54 -3.22 -2.31 2.10
N LEU A 55 -3.04 -3.37 1.32
CA LEU A 55 -3.64 -4.69 1.63
C LEU A 55 -3.14 -5.25 2.96
N PHE A 56 -1.84 -5.12 3.23
CA PHE A 56 -1.26 -5.54 4.51
C PHE A 56 -1.74 -4.69 5.68
N GLU A 57 -1.86 -3.37 5.49
CA GLU A 57 -2.36 -2.43 6.49
C GLU A 57 -3.83 -2.73 6.85
N VAL A 58 -4.68 -2.93 5.84
CA VAL A 58 -6.08 -3.34 6.01
C VAL A 58 -6.17 -4.69 6.73
N GLY A 59 -5.36 -5.67 6.30
CA GLY A 59 -5.27 -6.97 6.97
C GLY A 59 -4.84 -6.85 8.43
N SER A 60 -3.88 -5.98 8.74
CA SER A 60 -3.45 -5.68 10.11
C SER A 60 -4.53 -4.97 10.93
N GLY A 61 -5.28 -4.03 10.35
CA GLY A 61 -6.40 -3.36 11.00
C GLY A 61 -7.52 -4.35 11.37
N ILE A 62 -7.93 -5.20 10.43
CA ILE A 62 -8.94 -6.25 10.66
C ILE A 62 -8.44 -7.25 11.72
N ARG A 63 -7.15 -7.60 11.68
CA ARG A 63 -6.52 -8.48 12.67
C ARG A 63 -6.46 -7.86 14.07
N MET A 64 -6.20 -6.57 14.18
CA MET A 64 -6.22 -5.85 15.45
C MET A 64 -7.61 -5.85 16.08
N VAL A 65 -8.66 -5.78 15.24
CA VAL A 65 -10.06 -5.98 15.66
C VAL A 65 -10.35 -7.45 16.00
N SER A 66 -9.75 -8.41 15.27
CA SER A 66 -10.01 -9.85 15.41
C SER A 66 -9.04 -10.62 16.36
N ARG A 67 -8.07 -9.94 16.98
CA ARG A 67 -7.00 -10.51 17.84
C ARG A 67 -6.13 -11.62 17.22
N ILE A 68 -5.84 -11.55 15.93
CA ILE A 68 -4.95 -12.51 15.23
C ILE A 68 -3.59 -11.86 14.91
N SER A 69 -2.49 -12.46 15.36
CA SER A 69 -1.12 -11.92 15.18
C SER A 69 -0.37 -12.61 14.04
N TRP A 70 0.39 -11.84 13.25
CA TRP A 70 1.31 -12.36 12.22
C TRP A 70 2.76 -12.31 12.67
N ASP A 71 3.60 -13.12 12.03
CA ASP A 71 5.02 -13.22 12.33
C ASP A 71 5.79 -11.93 12.01
N ARG A 72 6.60 -11.49 12.98
CA ARG A 72 7.35 -10.22 13.00
C ARG A 72 8.27 -10.06 11.77
N GLN A 73 8.78 -11.16 11.21
CA GLN A 73 9.70 -11.13 10.07
C GLN A 73 9.03 -10.62 8.79
N THR A 74 7.75 -10.95 8.59
CA THR A 74 7.02 -10.53 7.39
C THR A 74 6.75 -9.02 7.42
N CYS A 75 6.40 -8.50 8.61
CA CYS A 75 6.20 -7.06 8.81
C CYS A 75 7.49 -6.27 8.56
N PHE A 76 8.63 -6.77 9.05
CA PHE A 76 9.92 -6.09 8.90
C PHE A 76 10.40 -6.10 7.44
N LYS A 77 10.19 -7.20 6.71
CA LYS A 77 10.49 -7.27 5.27
C LYS A 77 9.64 -6.30 4.45
N ALA A 78 8.34 -6.21 4.74
CA ALA A 78 7.43 -5.32 4.04
C ALA A 78 7.79 -3.84 4.29
N ASN A 79 7.99 -3.43 5.55
CA ASN A 79 8.38 -2.07 5.90
C ASN A 79 9.81 -1.71 5.44
N GLY A 80 10.73 -2.66 5.45
CA GLY A 80 12.09 -2.45 4.95
C GLY A 80 12.13 -2.20 3.44
N ALA A 81 11.40 -3.02 2.66
CA ALA A 81 11.28 -2.82 1.22
C ALA A 81 10.62 -1.48 0.88
N TYR A 82 9.58 -1.09 1.64
CA TYR A 82 8.92 0.19 1.53
C TYR A 82 9.89 1.37 1.67
N PHE A 83 10.72 1.38 2.72
CA PHE A 83 11.69 2.45 2.96
C PHE A 83 12.72 2.57 1.82
N CYS A 84 13.23 1.44 1.31
CA CYS A 84 14.17 1.44 0.21
C CYS A 84 13.58 1.99 -1.09
N VAL A 85 12.32 1.65 -1.38
CA VAL A 85 11.62 2.12 -2.59
C VAL A 85 11.25 3.60 -2.45
N GLN A 86 10.86 4.06 -1.26
CA GLN A 86 10.56 5.47 -1.02
C GLN A 86 11.82 6.35 -1.15
N MET A 87 12.97 5.86 -0.71
CA MET A 87 14.27 6.52 -0.90
C MET A 87 14.66 6.62 -2.39
N VAL A 88 14.34 5.61 -3.20
CA VAL A 88 14.59 5.64 -4.65
C VAL A 88 13.67 6.61 -5.39
N SER A 89 12.45 6.83 -4.88
CA SER A 89 11.51 7.81 -5.44
C SER A 89 11.81 9.25 -5.02
N ALA A 90 12.60 9.45 -3.95
CA ALA A 90 12.99 10.76 -3.44
C ALA A 90 14.34 11.26 -3.98
N SER A 91 15.07 10.43 -4.74
CA SER A 91 16.33 10.76 -5.43
C SER A 91 16.09 11.12 -6.89
#